data_AF-A0A2E4HLC4-F1
#
_entry.id   AF-A0A2E4HLC4-F1
#
_cell.length_a   1.000
_cell.length_b   1.000
_cell.length_c   1.000
_cell.angle_alpha   90.00
_cell.angle_beta   90.00
_cell.angle_gamma   90.00
#
_symmetry.space_group_name_H-M   'P 1'
#
loop_
_entity.id
_entity.type
_entity.pdbx_description
1 polymer ?
#
loop_
_entity_poly.entity_id
_entity_poly.type
_entity_poly.pdbx_seq_one_letter_code
_entity_poly.pdbx_strand_id
1 'polypeptide(L)' 'MVRNNFTFGISKNFFWFLIFFFSIFLYSIFPITAQTVTEIPKVGDKAPFFEYGKFSSKNLLGKKNLIMVFYRGHF' A
#
# COMPACT_ATOMS: atom_id res chain seq x y z
N MET A 1 53.81 30.72 -7.55
CA MET A 1 53.00 29.49 -7.59
C MET A 1 52.10 29.47 -6.36
N VAL A 2 50.85 29.94 -6.48
CA VAL A 2 49.91 30.02 -5.35
C VAL A 2 49.16 28.69 -5.27
N ARG A 3 49.34 27.95 -4.17
CA ARG A 3 48.58 26.72 -3.88
C ARG A 3 47.22 27.11 -3.31
N ASN A 4 46.17 27.08 -4.14
CA ASN A 4 44.80 27.18 -3.66
C ASN A 4 44.38 25.82 -3.11
N ASN A 5 44.43 25.68 -1.77
CA ASN A 5 43.81 24.56 -1.09
C ASN A 5 42.31 24.87 -0.94
N PHE A 6 41.50 24.37 -1.87
CA PHE A 6 40.05 24.43 -1.79
C PHE A 6 39.57 23.37 -0.81
N THR A 7 39.43 23.72 0.46
CA THR A 7 38.81 22.84 1.47
C THR A 7 37.29 22.89 1.30
N PHE A 8 36.72 21.83 0.73
CA PHE A 8 35.28 21.67 0.56
C PHE A 8 34.64 21.35 1.92
N GLY A 9 34.25 22.40 2.66
CA GLY A 9 33.54 22.26 3.93
C GLY A 9 32.05 22.01 3.68
N ILE A 10 31.62 20.75 3.74
CA ILE A 10 30.19 20.43 3.72
C ILE A 10 29.57 20.93 5.03
N SER A 11 28.60 21.84 4.94
CA SER A 11 27.89 22.32 6.14
C SER A 11 27.08 21.18 6.76
N LYS A 12 26.99 21.15 8.10
CA LYS A 12 26.18 20.14 8.82
C LYS A 12 24.73 20.11 8.30
N ASN A 13 24.21 21.26 7.88
CA ASN A 13 22.85 21.39 7.34
C ASN A 13 22.71 20.72 5.97
N PHE A 14 23.73 20.79 5.11
CA PHE A 14 23.73 20.11 3.81
C PHE A 14 23.81 18.59 3.96
N PHE A 15 24.55 18.11 4.97
CA PHE A 15 24.60 16.68 5.29
C PHE A 15 23.23 16.14 5.73
N TRP A 16 22.54 16.85 6.62
CA TRP A 16 21.17 16.47 7.05
C TRP A 16 20.15 16.53 5.92
N PHE A 17 20.27 17.53 5.03
CA PHE A 17 19.45 17.63 3.83
C PHE A 17 19.62 16.40 2.93
N LEU A 18 20.86 15.94 2.73
CA LEU A 18 21.16 14.78 1.89
C LEU A 18 20.52 13.49 2.46
N ILE A 19 20.60 13.30 3.79
CA ILE A 19 20.00 12.15 4.49
C ILE A 19 18.48 12.15 4.32
N PHE A 20 17.85 13.30 4.53
CA PHE A 20 16.40 13.43 4.39
C PHE A 20 15.92 13.08 2.98
N PHE A 21 16.58 13.62 1.96
CA PHE A 21 16.27 13.33 0.56
C PHE A 21 16.50 11.86 0.20
N PHE A 22 17.61 11.29 0.65
CA PHE A 22 17.91 9.87 0.40
C PHE A 22 16.87 8.95 1.07
N SER A 23 16.37 9.32 2.25
CA SER A 23 15.31 8.59 2.96
C SER A 23 14.02 8.52 2.13
N ILE A 24 13.55 9.67 1.61
CA ILE A 24 12.34 9.75 0.77
C ILE A 24 12.53 8.95 -0.52
N PHE A 25 13.69 9.10 -1.16
CA PHE A 25 14.01 8.36 -2.36
C PHE A 25 14.01 6.85 -2.12
N LEU A 26 14.61 6.40 -1.01
CA LEU A 26 14.61 4.99 -0.62
C LEU A 26 13.17 4.48 -0.40
N TYR A 27 12.33 5.23 0.31
CA TYR A 27 10.91 4.91 0.49
C TYR A 27 10.11 4.86 -0.84
N SER A 28 10.48 5.67 -1.84
CA SER A 28 9.80 5.70 -3.13
C SER A 28 10.10 4.48 -4.02
N ILE A 29 11.26 3.84 -3.82
CA ILE A 29 11.68 2.67 -4.60
C ILE A 29 11.12 1.38 -4.00
N PHE A 30 10.77 1.37 -2.72
CA PHE A 30 10.11 0.22 -2.11
C PHE A 30 8.64 0.20 -2.57
N PRO A 31 8.24 -0.72 -3.47
CA PRO A 31 6.82 -0.98 -3.65
C PRO A 31 6.30 -1.47 -2.30
N ILE A 32 5.38 -0.72 -1.70
CA ILE A 32 4.55 -1.24 -0.62
C ILE A 32 3.77 -2.38 -1.25
N THR A 33 4.31 -3.60 -1.14
CA THR A 33 3.61 -4.80 -1.55
C THR A 33 2.47 -4.98 -0.57
N ALA A 34 1.33 -4.41 -0.91
CA ALA A 34 0.07 -4.84 -0.33
C ALA A 34 -0.06 -6.31 -0.69
N GLN A 35 0.36 -7.19 0.22
CA GLN A 35 0.12 -8.62 0.12
C GLN A 35 -1.38 -8.83 0.32
N THR A 36 -2.18 -8.51 -0.69
CA THR A 36 -3.53 -9.03 -0.79
C THR A 36 -3.40 -10.50 -1.14
N VAL A 37 -3.18 -11.34 -0.12
CA VAL A 37 -3.47 -12.75 -0.21
C VAL A 37 -4.99 -12.86 -0.28
N THR A 38 -5.51 -12.78 -1.49
CA THR A 38 -6.90 -13.09 -1.77
C THR A 38 -6.87 -14.06 -2.92
N GLU A 39 -6.94 -15.35 -2.59
CA GLU A 39 -7.37 -16.36 -3.55
C GLU A 39 -8.66 -15.85 -4.19
N ILE A 40 -8.61 -15.56 -5.49
CA ILE A 40 -9.78 -15.12 -6.23
C ILE A 40 -10.73 -16.33 -6.26
N PRO A 41 -11.95 -16.22 -5.72
CA PRO A 41 -12.88 -17.34 -5.70
C PRO A 41 -13.18 -17.79 -7.13
N LYS A 42 -13.02 -19.08 -7.41
CA LYS A 42 -13.29 -19.67 -8.73
C LYS A 42 -14.77 -20.03 -8.86
N VAL A 43 -15.21 -20.17 -10.10
CA VAL A 43 -16.58 -20.62 -10.39
C VAL A 43 -16.77 -22.03 -9.83
N GLY A 44 -17.76 -22.19 -8.94
CA GLY A 44 -18.04 -23.45 -8.24
C GLY A 44 -17.56 -23.48 -6.79
N ASP A 45 -16.71 -22.54 -6.38
CA ASP A 45 -16.31 -22.41 -4.98
C ASP A 45 -17.49 -21.89 -4.14
N LYS A 46 -17.56 -22.36 -2.89
CA LYS A 46 -18.52 -21.80 -1.94
C LYS A 46 -18.12 -20.36 -1.65
N ALA A 47 -19.08 -19.44 -1.79
CA ALA A 47 -18.86 -18.04 -1.44
C ALA A 47 -18.40 -17.93 0.03
N PRO A 48 -17.36 -17.15 0.33
CA PRO A 48 -16.87 -16.98 1.70
C PRO A 48 -17.93 -16.28 2.55
N PHE A 49 -17.88 -16.55 3.86
CA PHE A 49 -18.67 -15.75 4.80
C PHE A 49 -18.08 -14.35 4.91
N PHE A 50 -18.96 -13.35 4.94
CA PHE A 50 -18.57 -11.96 5.07
C PHE A 50 -19.58 -11.20 5.92
N GLU A 51 -19.10 -10.13 6.53
CA GLU A 51 -19.90 -9.22 7.34
C GLU A 51 -19.65 -7.80 6.83
N TYR A 52 -20.73 -7.06 6.61
CA TYR A 52 -20.66 -5.68 6.14
C TYR A 52 -21.64 -4.83 6.94
N GLY A 53 -21.12 -3.98 7.82
CA GLY A 53 -21.93 -3.20 8.76
C GLY A 53 -22.77 -4.11 9.67
N LYS A 54 -24.10 -4.01 9.58
CA LYS A 54 -25.06 -4.84 10.34
C LYS A 54 -25.50 -6.11 9.60
N PHE A 55 -24.97 -6.36 8.40
CA PHE A 55 -25.32 -7.50 7.58
C PHE A 55 -24.29 -8.63 7.74
N SER A 56 -24.75 -9.86 7.97
CA SER A 56 -23.91 -11.07 8.02
C SER A 56 -24.41 -12.10 7.02
N SER A 57 -23.51 -12.62 6.17
CA SER A 57 -23.89 -13.59 5.14
C SER A 57 -24.28 -14.96 5.71
N LYS A 58 -23.99 -15.23 6.98
CA LYS A 58 -24.48 -16.42 7.72
C LYS A 58 -26.01 -16.45 7.80
N ASN A 59 -26.66 -15.30 7.85
CA ASN A 59 -28.13 -15.20 7.92
C ASN A 59 -28.82 -15.55 6.59
N LEU A 60 -28.05 -15.74 5.52
CA LEU A 60 -28.53 -16.17 4.20
C LEU A 60 -28.33 -17.67 3.96
N LEU A 61 -27.78 -18.41 4.92
CA LEU A 61 -27.68 -19.87 4.84
C LEU A 61 -29.08 -20.48 4.70
N GLY A 62 -29.31 -21.21 3.61
CA GLY A 62 -30.60 -21.82 3.28
C GLY A 62 -31.59 -20.91 2.53
N LYS A 63 -31.23 -19.66 2.23
CA LYS A 63 -31.99 -18.75 1.36
C LYS A 63 -31.32 -18.66 -0.03
N LYS A 64 -32.11 -18.34 -1.07
CA LYS A 64 -31.70 -18.33 -2.49
C LYS A 64 -30.47 -17.44 -2.77
N ASN A 65 -29.89 -17.63 -3.97
CA ASN A 65 -28.69 -16.98 -4.52
C ASN A 65 -28.54 -15.49 -4.17
N LEU A 66 -27.35 -15.12 -3.71
CA LEU A 66 -26.95 -13.74 -3.39
C LEU A 66 -26.11 -13.16 -4.55
N ILE A 67 -26.50 -11.99 -5.05
CA ILE A 67 -25.71 -11.23 -6.03
C ILE A 67 -25.00 -10.11 -5.28
N MET A 68 -23.66 -10.10 -5.30
CA MET A 68 -22.85 -9.00 -4.78
C MET A 68 -22.39 -8.11 -5.93
N VAL A 69 -22.67 -6.81 -5.83
CA VAL A 69 -22.22 -5.79 -6.78
C VAL A 69 -21.25 -4.86 -6.06
N PHE A 70 -19.98 -4.88 -6.47
CA PHE A 70 -18.96 -3.99 -5.94
C PHE A 70 -18.91 -2.72 -6.79
N TYR A 71 -19.32 -1.59 -6.24
CA TYR A 71 -19.15 -0.29 -6.89
C TYR A 71 -17.84 0.35 -6.41
N ARG A 72 -16.93 0.61 -7.35
CA ARG A 72 -15.70 1.36 -7.09
C ARG A 72 -15.88 2.78 -7.62
N GLY A 73 -16.42 3.67 -6.79
CA GLY A 73 -16.50 5.10 -7.07
C GLY A 73 -15.29 5.85 -6.49
N HIS A 74 -14.69 6.74 -7.28
CA HIS A 74 -13.88 7.83 -6.76
C HIS A 74 -14.84 8.87 -6.17
N PHE A 75 -14.89 8.99 -4.84
CA PHE A 75 -15.50 10.12 -4.15
C PHE A 75 -14.46 11.22 -3.94
#